data_AF-A0A842NLM6-F1
#
_entry.id   AF-A0A842NLM6-F1
#
_cell.length_a   1.000
_cell.length_b   1.000
_cell.length_c   1.000
_cell.angle_alpha   90.00
_cell.angle_beta   90.00
_cell.angle_gamma   90.00
#
_symmetry.space_group_name_H-M   'P 1'
#
loop_
_entity.id
_entity.type
_entity.pdbx_description
1 polymer ?
#
loop_
_entity_poly.entity_id
_entity_poly.type
_entity_poly.pdbx_seq_one_letter_code
_entity_poly.pdbx_strand_id
1 'polypeptide(L)' 'MKKDKEIIGDSLGKINILSELYDELKEQQFKTDEEVHYAKLKMSYIKEQIIKLTFEVKRSIGKIEESLF' A
#
# COMPACT_ATOMS: atom_id res chain seq x y z
N MET A 1 -14.10 -6.83 16.02
CA MET A 1 -13.23 -5.94 16.84
C MET A 1 -11.76 -6.37 16.89
N LYS A 2 -11.36 -7.51 17.52
CA LYS A 2 -9.93 -7.91 17.58
C LYS A 2 -9.32 -8.12 16.18
N LYS A 3 -10.06 -8.83 15.31
CA LYS A 3 -9.68 -9.10 13.91
C LYS A 3 -9.53 -7.83 13.07
N ASP A 4 -10.44 -6.86 13.23
CA ASP A 4 -10.38 -5.60 12.47
C ASP A 4 -9.17 -4.74 12.87
N LYS A 5 -8.78 -4.74 14.15
CA LYS A 5 -7.55 -4.06 14.61
C LYS A 5 -6.28 -4.70 14.06
N GLU A 6 -6.25 -6.03 13.96
CA GLU A 6 -5.15 -6.78 13.36
C GLU A 6 -5.01 -6.47 11.86
N ILE A 7 -6.14 -6.46 11.11
CA ILE A 7 -6.17 -6.05 9.70
C ILE A 7 -5.62 -4.63 9.52
N ILE A 8 -6.02 -3.69 10.38
CA ILE A 8 -5.52 -2.31 10.31
C ILE A 8 -4.00 -2.29 10.50
N GLY A 9 -3.47 -2.97 11.52
CA GLY A 9 -2.04 -3.02 11.79
C GLY A 9 -1.24 -3.61 10.63
N ASP A 10 -1.67 -4.77 10.13
CA ASP A 10 -1.01 -5.48 9.02
C ASP A 10 -1.03 -4.65 7.73
N SER A 11 -2.17 -4.04 7.39
CA SER A 11 -2.31 -3.26 6.17
C SER A 11 -1.54 -1.95 6.24
N LEU A 12 -1.47 -1.29 7.40
CA LEU A 12 -0.59 -0.13 7.60
C LEU A 12 0.90 -0.50 7.47
N GLY A 13 1.32 -1.63 8.05
CA GLY A 13 2.71 -2.11 7.90
C GLY A 13 3.08 -2.37 6.44
N LYS A 14 2.20 -3.02 5.68
CA LYS A 14 2.38 -3.25 4.24
C LYS A 14 2.41 -1.95 3.44
N ILE A 15 1.56 -0.97 3.77
CA ILE A 15 1.57 0.35 3.11
C ILE A 15 2.93 1.03 3.31
N ASN A 16 3.51 0.97 4.52
CA ASN A 16 4.81 1.57 4.79
C ASN A 16 5.91 0.96 3.91
N ILE A 17 6.00 -0.37 3.88
CA ILE A 17 6.98 -1.10 3.04
C ILE A 17 6.78 -0.79 1.55
N LEU A 18 5.54 -0.78 1.07
CA LEU A 18 5.24 -0.48 -0.33
C LEU A 18 5.58 0.97 -0.70
N SER A 19 5.46 1.90 0.25
CA SER A 19 5.81 3.30 0.04
C SER A 19 7.32 3.48 -0.06
N GLU A 20 8.08 2.82 0.82
CA GLU A 20 9.55 2.79 0.77
C GLU A 20 10.04 2.22 -0.58
N LEU A 21 9.50 1.08 -1.02
CA LEU A 21 9.83 0.49 -2.32
C LEU A 21 9.46 1.40 -3.51
N TYR A 22 8.37 2.16 -3.40
CA TYR A 22 7.97 3.12 -4.43
C TYR A 22 9.00 4.25 -4.56
N ASP A 23 9.46 4.77 -3.42
CA ASP A 23 10.44 5.85 -3.38
C ASP A 23 11.82 5.37 -3.85
N GLU A 24 12.25 4.17 -3.45
CA GLU A 24 13.47 3.54 -3.97
C GLU A 24 13.46 3.42 -5.51
N LEU A 25 12.36 2.93 -6.09
CA LEU A 25 12.21 2.82 -7.55
C LEU A 25 12.19 4.18 -8.26
N LYS A 26 11.75 5.23 -7.58
CA LYS A 26 11.70 6.60 -8.12
C LYS A 26 13.08 7.25 -8.15
N GLU A 27 13.92 6.96 -7.15
CA GLU A 27 15.28 7.48 -7.03
C GLU A 27 16.31 6.65 -7.81
N GLN A 28 15.96 5.42 -8.19
CA GLN A 28 16.82 4.54 -8.97
C GLN A 28 17.13 5.11 -10.37
N GLN A 29 18.42 5.13 -10.72
CA GLN A 29 18.86 5.43 -12.08
C GLN A 29 18.80 4.17 -12.95
N PHE A 30 17.95 4.19 -13.97
CA PHE A 30 17.83 3.14 -14.97
C PHE A 30 18.74 3.44 -16.17
N LYS A 31 19.34 2.41 -16.75
CA LYS A 31 20.31 2.51 -17.85
C LYS A 31 19.67 2.28 -19.21
N THR A 32 18.53 1.58 -19.25
CA THR A 32 17.84 1.25 -20.49
C THR A 32 16.37 1.64 -20.46
N ASP A 33 15.78 1.86 -21.64
CA ASP A 33 14.35 2.14 -21.77
C ASP A 33 13.48 0.98 -21.27
N GLU A 34 13.95 -0.27 -21.41
CA GLU A 34 13.28 -1.47 -20.89
C GLU A 34 13.22 -1.46 -19.36
N GLU A 35 14.33 -1.11 -18.70
CA GLU A 35 14.38 -0.95 -17.25
C GLU A 35 13.43 0.15 -16.77
N VAL A 36 13.41 1.30 -17.46
CA VAL A 36 12.48 2.40 -17.17
C VAL A 36 11.02 1.95 -17.33
N HIS A 37 10.71 1.23 -18.41
CA HIS A 37 9.36 0.75 -18.67
C HIS A 37 8.90 -0.23 -17.57
N TYR A 38 9.75 -1.19 -17.25
CA TYR A 38 9.45 -2.18 -16.21
C TYR A 38 9.32 -1.54 -14.82
N ALA A 39 10.17 -0.56 -14.50
CA ALA A 39 10.06 0.20 -13.25
C ALA A 39 8.73 0.95 -13.18
N LYS A 40 8.29 1.61 -14.25
CA LYS A 40 6.98 2.29 -14.31
C LYS A 40 5.82 1.32 -14.06
N LEU A 41 5.86 0.11 -14.65
CA LEU A 41 4.84 -0.91 -14.41
C LEU A 41 4.82 -1.36 -12.94
N LYS A 42 6.00 -1.62 -12.34
CA LYS A 42 6.12 -1.95 -10.92
C LYS A 42 5.58 -0.84 -10.02
N MET A 43 5.99 0.40 -10.27
CA MET A 43 5.52 1.58 -9.54
C MET A 43 3.99 1.74 -9.63
N SER A 44 3.41 1.49 -10.80
CA SER A 44 1.96 1.51 -11.00
C SER A 44 1.26 0.43 -10.17
N TYR A 45 1.80 -0.79 -10.18
CA TYR A 45 1.28 -1.89 -9.36
C TYR A 45 1.35 -1.58 -7.87
N ILE A 46 2.48 -1.07 -7.39
CA ILE A 46 2.67 -0.67 -5.98
C ILE A 46 1.62 0.36 -5.56
N LYS A 47 1.38 1.40 -6.39
CA LYS A 47 0.32 2.39 -6.14
C LYS A 47 -1.06 1.74 -6.00
N GLU A 48 -1.40 0.81 -6.88
CA GLU A 48 -2.68 0.10 -6.82
C GLU A 48 -2.83 -0.69 -5.51
N GLN A 49 -1.76 -1.35 -5.05
CA GLN A 49 -1.76 -2.07 -3.77
C GLN A 49 -1.94 -1.14 -2.57
N ILE A 50 -1.26 0.01 -2.54
CA ILE A 50 -1.43 1.00 -1.48
C ILE A 50 -2.88 1.49 -1.41
N ILE A 51 -3.52 1.75 -2.56
CA ILE A 51 -4.93 2.17 -2.62
C ILE A 51 -5.85 1.08 -2.03
N LYS A 52 -5.64 -0.18 -2.43
CA LYS A 52 -6.43 -1.33 -1.93
C LYS A 52 -6.32 -1.48 -0.41
N LEU A 53 -5.10 -1.44 0.12
CA LEU A 53 -4.84 -1.56 1.56
C LEU A 53 -5.42 -0.36 2.32
N THR A 54 -5.31 0.85 1.77
CA THR A 54 -5.90 2.05 2.39
C THR A 54 -7.42 1.94 2.49
N PHE A 55 -8.06 1.39 1.46
CA PHE A 55 -9.50 1.14 1.47
C PHE A 55 -9.89 0.09 2.53
N GLU A 56 -9.12 -0.99 2.65
CA GLU A 56 -9.33 -2.02 3.67
C GLU A 56 -9.22 -1.47 5.11
N VAL A 57 -8.23 -0.61 5.35
CA VAL A 57 -8.06 0.10 6.63
C VAL A 57 -9.29 0.97 6.92
N LYS A 58 -9.70 1.82 5.97
CA LYS A 58 -10.89 2.69 6.14
C LYS A 58 -12.15 1.88 6.44
N ARG A 59 -12.37 0.79 5.70
CA ARG A 59 -13.51 -0.10 5.91
C ARG A 59 -13.49 -0.75 7.29
N SER A 60 -12.32 -1.18 7.76
CA SER A 60 -12.17 -1.83 9.06
C SER A 60 -12.38 -0.85 10.22
N ILE A 61 -11.92 0.39 10.06
CA ILE A 61 -12.19 1.48 11.02
C ILE A 61 -13.70 1.73 11.11
N GLY A 62 -14.40 1.89 9.98
CA GLY A 62 -15.84 2.12 9.96
C GLY A 62 -16.64 1.04 10.68
N LYS A 63 -16.29 -0.25 10.51
CA LYS A 63 -16.92 -1.36 11.25
C LYS A 63 -16.72 -1.29 12.76
N ILE A 64 -15.54 -0.83 13.20
CA ILE A 64 -15.24 -0.67 14.63
C ILE A 64 -16.09 0.47 15.20
N GLU A 65 -16.18 1.59 14.48
CA GLU A 65 -17.00 2.75 14.88
C GLU A 65 -18.48 2.38 14.96
N GLU A 66 -19.03 1.69 13.96
CA GLU A 66 -20.42 1.19 13.97
C GLU A 66 -20.71 0.24 15.14
N SER A 67 -19.71 -0.51 15.63
CA SER A 67 -19.89 -1.45 16.74
C SER A 67 -19.83 -0.78 18.13
N LEU A 68 -19.48 0.52 18.20
CA LEU A 68 -19.35 1.27 19.45
C LEU A 68 -20.59 2.12 19.79
N PHE A 69 -21.56 2.21 18.88
CA PHE A 69 -22.84 2.91 19.02
C PHE A 69 -24.01 1.92 19.01
#